data_AF-A0AAE3GGK1-F1
#
_entry.id   AF-A0AAE3GGK1-F1
#
_cell.length_a   1.000
_cell.length_b   1.000
_cell.length_c   1.000
_cell.angle_alpha   90.00
_cell.angle_beta   90.00
_cell.angle_gamma   90.00
#
_symmetry.space_group_name_H-M   'P 1'
#
loop_
_entity.id
_entity.type
_entity.pdbx_description
1 polymer ?
#
loop_
_entity_poly.entity_id
_entity_poly.type
_entity_poly.pdbx_seq_one_letter_code
_entity_poly.pdbx_strand_id
1 'polypeptide(L)' 'MQHNVSRFHGKVALVTGGTSGMGLATARRLLAEGARVVITGRDQRRLDAVFANAVAFLASDEASYVTGQDLVIDGGLVVG' A
#
# COMPACT_ATOMS: atom_id res chain seq x y z
N MET A 1 9.47 21.46 16.28
CA MET A 1 9.72 21.57 14.83
C MET A 1 8.38 21.53 14.11
N GLN A 2 8.00 22.59 13.39
CA GLN A 2 6.75 22.59 12.61
C GLN A 2 6.99 21.75 11.35
N HIS A 3 6.48 20.51 11.31
CA HIS A 3 6.49 19.72 10.09
C HIS A 3 5.24 20.06 9.28
N ASN A 4 5.44 20.61 8.09
CA ASN A 4 4.38 20.79 7.11
C ASN A 4 3.79 19.41 6.77
N VAL A 5 2.52 19.20 7.09
CA VAL A 5 1.83 17.90 7.08
C VAL A 5 1.46 17.44 5.66
N SER A 6 1.80 18.22 4.62
CA SER A 6 1.40 17.95 3.23
C SER A 6 2.53 18.05 2.21
N ARG A 7 3.79 17.88 2.64
CA ARG A 7 4.98 18.00 1.76
C ARG A 7 4.95 17.11 0.52
N PHE A 8 4.29 15.96 0.60
CA PHE A 8 4.25 14.96 -0.49
C PHE A 8 2.86 14.81 -1.11
N HIS A 9 1.96 15.78 -0.89
CA HIS A 9 0.62 15.75 -1.47
C HIS A 9 0.65 15.54 -3.00
N GLY A 10 -0.13 14.57 -3.48
CA GLY A 10 -0.26 14.24 -4.90
C GLY A 10 0.94 13.50 -5.51
N LYS A 11 1.98 13.19 -4.72
CA LYS A 11 3.15 12.41 -5.17
C LYS A 11 2.92 10.91 -5.01
N VAL A 12 3.60 10.12 -5.83
CA VAL A 12 3.67 8.66 -5.70
C VAL A 12 5.09 8.29 -5.28
N ALA A 13 5.25 7.41 -4.28
CA ALA A 13 6.55 6.97 -3.78
C ALA A 13 6.61 5.43 -3.69
N LEU A 14 7.70 4.84 -4.20
CA LEU A 14 8.02 3.42 -4.04
C LEU A 14 9.02 3.25 -2.90
N VAL A 15 8.71 2.37 -1.95
CA VAL A 15 9.56 2.04 -0.81
C VAL A 15 9.97 0.57 -0.87
N THR A 16 11.26 0.31 -1.09
CA THR A 16 11.83 -1.04 -1.05
C THR A 16 12.12 -1.46 0.39
N GLY A 17 11.94 -2.76 0.69
CA GLY A 17 12.05 -3.27 2.06
C GLY A 17 11.02 -2.64 3.01
N GLY A 18 9.89 -2.14 2.49
CA GLY A 18 8.89 -1.40 3.27
C GLY A 18 8.00 -2.26 4.16
N THR A 19 8.17 -3.58 4.16
CA THR A 19 7.34 -4.51 4.92
C THR A 19 7.64 -4.50 6.43
N SER A 20 8.76 -3.90 6.87
CA SER A 20 9.12 -3.79 8.29
C SER A 20 10.14 -2.67 8.55
N GLY A 21 10.48 -2.46 9.84
CA GLY A 21 11.58 -1.60 10.27
C GLY A 21 11.54 -0.18 9.71
N MET A 22 12.68 0.30 9.22
CA MET A 22 12.84 1.66 8.68
C MET A 22 12.03 1.89 7.41
N GLY A 23 11.88 0.87 6.56
CA GLY A 23 11.10 0.96 5.33
C GLY A 23 9.62 1.21 5.63
N LEU A 24 9.05 0.46 6.56
CA LEU A 24 7.66 0.68 7.00
C LEU A 24 7.48 2.06 7.66
N ALA A 25 8.43 2.48 8.49
CA ALA A 25 8.39 3.81 9.12
C ALA A 25 8.42 4.94 8.07
N THR A 26 9.25 4.77 7.04
CA THR A 26 9.37 5.71 5.91
C THR A 26 8.07 5.76 5.12
N ALA A 27 7.50 4.60 4.78
CA ALA A 27 6.24 4.52 4.05
C ALA A 27 5.09 5.18 4.81
N ARG A 28 4.99 4.94 6.13
CA ARG A 28 4.01 5.60 7.00
C ARG A 28 4.17 7.11 7.02
N ARG A 29 5.40 7.60 7.06
CA ARG A 29 5.67 9.04 7.06
C ARG A 29 5.30 9.70 5.74
N LEU A 30 5.58 9.05 4.62
CA LEU A 30 5.21 9.53 3.28
C LEU A 30 3.68 9.58 3.10
N LEU A 31 2.97 8.53 3.54
CA LEU A 31 1.50 8.50 3.57
C LEU A 31 0.93 9.65 4.39
N ALA A 32 1.44 9.85 5.61
CA ALA A 32 1.00 10.92 6.49
C ALA A 32 1.24 12.32 5.92
N GLU A 33 2.22 12.48 5.02
CA GLU A 33 2.52 13.73 4.33
C GLU A 33 1.80 13.87 2.96
N GLY A 34 0.85 12.97 2.66
CA GLY A 34 -0.05 13.06 1.50
C GLY A 34 0.43 12.33 0.24
N ALA A 35 1.46 11.50 0.33
CA ALA A 35 1.89 10.65 -0.78
C ALA A 35 0.96 9.45 -0.95
N ARG A 36 0.84 8.98 -2.19
CA ARG A 36 0.46 7.58 -2.49
C ARG A 36 1.72 6.73 -2.40
N VAL A 37 1.69 5.64 -1.64
CA VAL A 37 2.89 4.83 -1.35
C VAL A 37 2.72 3.38 -1.78
N VAL A 38 3.74 2.86 -2.45
CA VAL A 38 3.91 1.47 -2.88
C VAL A 38 5.05 0.86 -2.06
N ILE A 39 4.88 -0.34 -1.51
CA ILE A 39 5.80 -1.02 -0.58
C ILE A 39 6.15 -2.42 -1.07
N THR A 40 7.42 -2.64 -1.45
CA THR A 40 7.88 -3.98 -1.87
C THR A 40 8.74 -4.67 -0.80
N GLY A 41 8.68 -6.01 -0.73
CA GLY A 41 9.45 -6.85 0.19
C GLY A 41 9.46 -8.34 -0.22
N ARG A 42 10.23 -9.17 0.48
CA ARG A 42 10.50 -10.59 0.09
C ARG A 42 9.55 -11.64 0.69
N ASP A 43 8.70 -11.28 1.65
CA ASP A 43 7.85 -12.26 2.37
C ASP A 43 6.52 -12.49 1.64
N GLN A 44 6.54 -13.44 0.70
CA GLN A 44 5.46 -13.77 -0.22
C GLN A 44 4.17 -14.30 0.46
N ARG A 45 4.28 -15.08 1.55
CA ARG A 45 3.10 -15.75 2.16
C ARG A 45 2.09 -14.76 2.74
N ARG A 46 2.57 -13.61 3.23
CA ARG A 46 1.70 -12.56 3.77
C ARG A 46 1.06 -11.73 2.65
N LEU A 47 1.64 -11.73 1.46
CA LEU A 47 1.13 -11.03 0.29
C LEU A 47 0.01 -11.82 -0.41
N ASP A 48 0.18 -13.13 -0.56
CA ASP A 48 -0.81 -14.00 -1.22
C ASP A 48 -2.16 -14.02 -0.49
N ALA A 49 -2.15 -14.04 0.85
CA ALA A 49 -3.36 -13.98 1.66
C ALA A 49 -4.10 -12.64 1.54
N VAL A 50 -3.35 -11.53 1.39
CA VAL A 50 -3.93 -10.19 1.19
C VAL A 50 -4.55 -10.09 -0.21
N PHE A 51 -3.90 -10.65 -1.23
CA PHE A 51 -4.45 -10.75 -2.58
C PHE A 51 -5.75 -11.55 -2.62
N ALA A 52 -5.77 -12.73 -2.01
CA ALA A 52 -6.95 -13.58 -2.02
C ALA A 52 -8.18 -12.89 -1.38
N ASN A 53 -7.98 -12.22 -0.24
CA ASN A 53 -9.05 -11.51 0.45
C ASN A 53 -9.52 -10.26 -0.31
N ALA A 54 -8.60 -9.52 -0.93
CA ALA A 54 -8.95 -8.37 -1.74
C ALA A 54 -9.72 -8.76 -3.01
N VAL A 55 -9.31 -9.83 -3.69
CA VAL A 55 -10.04 -10.39 -4.84
C VAL A 55 -11.42 -10.87 -4.41
N ALA A 56 -11.53 -11.57 -3.28
CA ALA A 56 -12.81 -12.01 -2.74
C ALA A 56 -13.75 -10.84 -2.43
N PHE A 57 -13.23 -9.77 -1.83
CA PHE A 57 -14.00 -8.55 -1.56
C PHE A 57 -14.45 -7.85 -2.85
N LEU A 58 -13.56 -7.66 -3.83
CA LEU A 58 -13.90 -6.99 -5.09
C LEU A 58 -14.90 -7.80 -5.95
N ALA A 59 -14.92 -9.12 -5.80
CA ALA A 59 -15.87 -10.00 -6.46
C ALA A 59 -17.23 -10.12 -5.73
N SER A 60 -17.38 -9.49 -4.55
CA SER A 60 -18.58 -9.57 -3.71
C SER A 60 -19.55 -8.41 -3.94
N ASP A 61 -20.82 -8.59 -3.60
CA ASP A 61 -21.86 -7.56 -3.71
C ASP A 61 -21.56 -6.36 -2.79
N GLU A 62 -20.81 -6.57 -1.70
CA GLU A 62 -20.36 -5.56 -0.75
C GLU A 62 -19.48 -4.48 -1.41
N ALA A 63 -18.77 -4.81 -2.49
CA ALA A 63 -17.97 -3.82 -3.22
C ALA A 63 -18.83 -2.72 -3.87
N SER A 64 -20.11 -2.97 -4.14
CA SER A 64 -21.02 -1.98 -4.74
C SER A 64 -21.31 -0.78 -3.83
N TYR A 65 -21.09 -0.93 -2.52
CA TYR A 65 -21.25 0.14 -1.53
C TYR A 65 -20.02 1.05 -1.42
N VAL A 66 -18.97 0.79 -2.20
CA VAL A 66 -17.75 1.58 -2.27
C VAL A 66 -17.73 2.38 -3.56
N THR A 67 -17.78 3.71 -3.46
CA THR A 67 -17.81 4.61 -4.64
C THR A 67 -16.42 4.99 -5.17
N GLY A 68 -15.35 4.64 -4.46
CA GLY A 68 -13.98 4.88 -4.93
C GLY A 68 -12.97 4.89 -3.77
N GLN A 69 -12.07 3.91 -3.77
CA GLN A 69 -10.95 3.82 -2.84
C GLN A 69 -9.76 3.13 -3.52
N ASP A 70 -8.57 3.69 -3.34
CA ASP A 70 -7.33 3.09 -3.85
C ASP A 70 -6.95 1.91 -2.94
N LEU A 71 -7.32 0.68 -3.35
CA LEU A 71 -6.86 -0.54 -2.71
C LEU A 71 -5.51 -0.96 -3.30
N VAL A 72 -4.42 -0.46 -2.72
CA VAL A 72 -3.06 -0.80 -3.14
C VAL A 72 -2.70 -2.19 -2.61
N ILE A 73 -2.59 -3.17 -3.50
CA ILE A 73 -2.15 -4.53 -3.17
C ILE A 73 -0.74 -4.74 -3.75
N ASP A 74 0.26 -4.77 -2.88
CA ASP A 74 1.66 -4.91 -3.28
C ASP A 74 2.11 -6.36 -3.13
N GLY A 75 1.95 -7.18 -4.17
CA GLY A 75 2.39 -8.58 -4.12
C GLY A 75 1.65 -9.56 -5.05
N GLY A 76 1.93 -9.50 -6.35
CA GLY A 76 1.60 -10.56 -7.31
C GLY A 76 2.86 -11.31 -7.75
N LEU A 77 2.69 -12.52 -8.30
CA LEU A 77 3.75 -13.40 -8.77
C LEU A 77 4.76 -12.66 -9.67
N VAL A 78 6.05 -12.63 -9.28
CA VAL A 78 7.13 -12.33 -10.23
C VAL A 78 7.57 -13.68 -10.79
N VAL A 79 7.05 -14.06 -11.96
CA VAL A 79 7.70 -15.07 -12.79
C VAL A 79 8.93 -14.40 -13.38
N GLY A 80 10.11 -14.83 -12.97
CA GLY A 80 11.41 -14.37 -13.45
C GLY A 80 12.49 -15.33 -13.00
#